data_AF-A0A2T4LP99-F1
#
_entry.id   AF-A0A2T4LP99-F1
#
_cell.length_a   1.000
_cell.length_b   1.000
_cell.length_c   1.000
_cell.angle_alpha   90.00
_cell.angle_beta   90.00
_cell.angle_gamma   90.00
#
_symmetry.space_group_name_H-M   'P 1'
#
loop_
_entity.id
_entity.type
_entity.pdbx_description
1 polymer ?
#
loop_
_entity_poly.entity_id
_entity_poly.type
_entity_poly.pdbx_seq_one_letter_code
_entity_poly.pdbx_strand_id
1 'polypeptide(L)'
;TIQYRVKKVYNNFKNKDISFKLNNELNILFSSITEKNNKTYLHYYLQGYKESMYTRQQVSLIEDISQQHLFVLEMNDLVIMMFELENVTKYPILSQLIILPTLLFKTEETYNGIKKGLSFKQLAKMQNVKPNTIEDHILELFIKGYLSHYDTFINEKSYKHFLSYYVENRSERLRNYKEKFPKLNYFEIKLLIIGYERGDLNVAS
;
A
#
# COMPACT_ATOMS: atom_id res chain seq x y z
N THR A 1 15.65 9.75 3.68
CA THR A 1 16.54 8.79 2.98
C THR A 1 16.38 7.41 3.59
N ILE A 2 16.69 6.35 2.84
CA ILE A 2 16.68 4.95 3.34
C ILE A 2 17.54 4.84 4.61
N GLN A 3 18.76 5.40 4.58
CA GLN A 3 19.69 5.36 5.71
C GLN A 3 19.12 5.99 7.00
N TYR A 4 18.43 7.13 6.90
CA TYR A 4 17.81 7.76 8.07
C TYR A 4 16.72 6.88 8.68
N ARG A 5 15.86 6.27 7.85
CA ARG A 5 14.79 5.38 8.29
C ARG A 5 15.36 4.15 9.00
N VAL A 6 16.35 3.50 8.41
CA VAL A 6 17.04 2.34 9.01
C VAL A 6 17.66 2.69 10.35
N LYS A 7 18.38 3.81 10.45
CA LYS A 7 18.96 4.28 11.73
C LYS A 7 17.89 4.52 12.79
N LYS A 8 16.76 5.13 12.41
CA LYS A 8 15.64 5.38 13.33
C LYS A 8 15.05 4.08 13.86
N VAL A 9 14.75 3.12 12.99
CA VAL A 9 14.22 1.80 13.39
C VAL A 9 15.24 1.07 14.27
N TYR A 10 16.50 1.00 13.85
CA TYR A 10 17.56 0.36 14.64
C TYR A 10 17.68 0.96 16.05
N ASN A 11 17.62 2.29 16.18
CA ASN A 11 17.68 2.98 17.47
C ASN A 11 16.44 2.74 18.34
N ASN A 12 15.25 2.54 17.75
CA ASN A 12 14.04 2.22 18.50
C ASN A 12 14.10 0.83 19.15
N PHE A 13 14.82 -0.11 18.51
CA PHE A 13 14.98 -1.49 18.97
C PHE A 13 16.40 -1.76 19.47
N LYS A 14 17.04 -0.78 20.13
CA LYS A 14 18.45 -0.81 20.57
C LYS A 14 18.71 -1.81 21.72
N ASN A 15 18.30 -3.06 21.54
CA ASN A 15 18.53 -4.19 22.42
C ASN A 15 19.18 -5.34 21.63
N LYS A 16 19.80 -6.29 22.34
CA LYS A 16 20.48 -7.45 21.73
C LYS A 16 19.54 -8.37 20.93
N ASP A 17 18.22 -8.19 21.09
CA ASP A 17 17.22 -9.03 20.45
C ASP A 17 16.79 -8.55 19.06
N ILE A 18 17.19 -7.35 18.60
CA ILE A 18 16.74 -6.84 17.30
C ILE A 18 17.10 -7.79 16.16
N SER A 19 18.31 -8.37 16.18
CA SER A 19 18.74 -9.33 15.17
C SER A 19 17.87 -10.58 15.18
N PHE A 20 17.54 -11.09 16.37
CA PHE A 20 16.67 -12.26 16.51
C PHE A 20 15.24 -11.96 16.04
N LYS A 21 14.66 -10.83 16.47
CA LYS A 21 13.31 -10.41 16.08
C LYS A 21 13.20 -10.13 14.58
N LEU A 22 14.19 -9.45 14.01
CA LEU A 22 14.24 -9.18 12.58
C LEU A 22 14.36 -10.48 11.77
N ASN A 23 15.23 -11.40 12.20
CA ASN A 23 15.36 -12.70 11.54
C ASN A 23 14.05 -13.50 11.62
N ASN A 24 13.38 -13.48 12.77
CA ASN A 24 12.08 -14.11 12.94
C ASN A 24 11.02 -13.50 12.00
N GLU A 25 10.91 -12.18 11.93
CA GLU A 25 9.97 -11.51 10.99
C GLU A 25 10.29 -11.82 9.53
N LEU A 26 11.57 -11.87 9.14
CA LEU A 26 11.98 -12.24 7.79
C LEU A 26 11.57 -13.69 7.46
N ASN A 27 11.82 -14.64 8.37
CA ASN A 27 11.42 -16.03 8.16
C ASN A 27 9.89 -16.17 8.03
N ILE A 28 9.12 -15.48 8.88
CA ILE A 28 7.66 -15.46 8.78
C ILE A 28 7.20 -14.87 7.45
N LEU A 29 7.83 -13.78 7.00
CA LEU A 29 7.54 -13.13 5.72
C LEU A 29 7.81 -14.06 4.53
N PHE A 30 9.02 -14.61 4.42
CA PHE A 30 9.39 -15.50 3.32
C PHE A 30 8.57 -16.79 3.32
N SER A 31 8.22 -17.32 4.50
CA SER A 31 7.30 -18.47 4.61
C SER A 31 5.91 -18.10 4.08
N SER A 32 5.37 -16.94 4.47
CA SER A 32 4.04 -16.47 3.99
C SER A 32 4.02 -16.24 2.48
N ILE A 33 5.10 -15.73 1.89
CA ILE A 33 5.24 -15.59 0.43
C ILE A 33 5.30 -16.97 -0.23
N THR A 34 6.12 -17.87 0.31
CA THR A 34 6.28 -19.24 -0.21
C THR A 34 4.99 -20.03 -0.15
N GLU A 35 4.19 -19.92 0.92
CA GLU A 35 2.89 -20.59 1.04
C GLU A 35 1.89 -20.13 -0.04
N LYS A 36 1.94 -18.85 -0.43
CA LYS A 36 1.04 -18.27 -1.44
C LYS A 36 1.51 -18.51 -2.89
N ASN A 37 2.82 -18.50 -3.13
CA ASN A 37 3.42 -18.62 -4.47
C ASN A 37 4.16 -19.95 -4.72
N ASN A 38 4.09 -20.92 -3.81
CA ASN A 38 4.87 -22.17 -3.73
C ASN A 38 6.38 -21.99 -3.53
N LYS A 39 6.97 -20.93 -4.08
CA LYS A 39 8.39 -20.61 -3.99
C LYS A 39 8.56 -19.09 -3.95
N THR A 40 9.62 -18.63 -3.31
CA THR A 40 10.03 -17.22 -3.34
C THR A 40 11.44 -17.04 -3.88
N TYR A 41 11.64 -16.00 -4.69
CA TYR A 41 12.93 -15.64 -5.29
C TYR A 41 13.56 -14.42 -4.63
N LEU A 42 12.81 -13.71 -3.78
CA LEU A 42 13.27 -12.46 -3.17
C LEU A 42 14.44 -12.64 -2.20
N HIS A 43 14.63 -13.86 -1.67
CA HIS A 43 15.75 -14.17 -0.77
C HIS A 43 17.12 -14.01 -1.47
N TYR A 44 17.20 -14.23 -2.79
CA TYR A 44 18.43 -14.00 -3.58
C TYR A 44 18.87 -12.52 -3.62
N TYR A 45 17.95 -11.59 -3.34
CA TYR A 45 18.20 -10.16 -3.43
C TYR A 45 18.53 -9.51 -2.08
N LEU A 46 18.62 -10.30 -1.01
CA LEU A 46 19.15 -9.81 0.25
C LEU A 46 20.66 -9.55 0.12
N GLN A 47 21.13 -8.49 0.77
CA GLN A 47 22.55 -8.15 0.83
C GLN A 47 22.96 -7.85 2.28
N GLY A 48 24.22 -8.11 2.59
CA GLY A 48 24.75 -8.04 3.94
C GLY A 48 26.16 -7.46 3.98
N TYR A 49 26.75 -7.47 5.17
CA TYR A 49 28.14 -7.06 5.32
C TYR A 49 29.06 -8.03 4.55
N LYS A 50 29.75 -7.51 3.52
CA LYS A 50 30.62 -8.27 2.59
C LYS A 50 29.88 -9.30 1.72
N GLU A 51 28.56 -9.23 1.63
CA GLU A 51 27.76 -10.12 0.80
C GLU A 51 26.89 -9.29 -0.15
N SER A 52 27.18 -9.38 -1.44
CA SER A 52 26.41 -8.70 -2.49
C SER A 52 25.19 -9.52 -2.87
N MET A 53 24.08 -8.83 -3.16
CA MET A 53 22.90 -9.48 -3.74
C MET A 53 23.22 -10.12 -5.10
N TYR A 54 22.45 -11.15 -5.46
CA TYR A 54 22.50 -11.74 -6.80
C TYR A 54 21.86 -10.80 -7.83
N THR A 55 22.30 -10.93 -9.08
CA THR A 55 21.64 -10.33 -10.25
C THR A 55 20.53 -11.24 -10.76
N ARG A 56 19.49 -10.67 -11.39
CA ARG A 56 18.42 -11.47 -12.04
C ARG A 56 18.97 -12.49 -13.03
N GLN A 57 20.05 -12.17 -13.74
CA GLN A 57 20.73 -13.10 -14.63
C GLN A 57 21.30 -14.30 -13.86
N GLN A 58 22.00 -14.08 -12.73
CA GLN A 58 22.52 -15.18 -11.91
C GLN A 58 21.39 -16.04 -11.36
N VAL A 59 20.31 -15.43 -10.84
CA VAL A 59 19.15 -16.18 -10.34
C VAL A 59 18.50 -16.99 -11.46
N SER A 60 18.34 -16.42 -12.65
CA SER A 60 17.78 -17.11 -13.81
C SER A 60 18.58 -18.37 -14.20
N LEU A 61 19.91 -18.33 -14.05
CA LEU A 61 20.79 -19.48 -14.31
C LEU A 61 20.73 -20.52 -13.19
N ILE A 62 20.64 -20.10 -11.92
CA ILE A 62 20.52 -21.00 -10.77
C ILE A 62 19.19 -21.76 -10.80
N GLU A 63 18.13 -21.06 -11.17
CA GLU A 63 16.75 -21.53 -11.14
C GLU A 63 16.28 -22.17 -12.45
N ASP A 64 17.12 -22.12 -13.48
CA ASP A 64 16.84 -22.61 -14.84
C ASP A 64 15.50 -22.08 -15.41
N ILE A 65 15.27 -20.78 -15.24
CA ILE A 65 14.09 -20.08 -15.75
C ILE A 65 14.50 -18.83 -16.51
N SER A 66 13.71 -18.44 -17.52
CA SER A 66 14.00 -17.20 -18.26
C SER A 66 13.91 -15.96 -17.34
N GLN A 67 14.73 -14.95 -17.59
CA GLN A 67 14.68 -13.68 -16.84
C GLN A 67 13.31 -12.99 -16.93
N GLN A 68 12.60 -13.16 -18.05
CA GLN A 68 11.24 -12.62 -18.23
C GLN A 68 10.25 -13.31 -17.30
N HIS A 69 10.31 -14.64 -17.21
CA HIS A 69 9.45 -15.39 -16.30
C HIS A 69 9.78 -15.09 -14.84
N LEU A 70 11.07 -15.08 -14.49
CA LEU A 70 11.54 -14.72 -13.15
C LEU A 70 11.07 -13.31 -12.74
N PHE A 71 11.10 -12.34 -13.64
CA PHE A 71 10.58 -10.99 -13.36
C PHE A 71 9.11 -10.99 -12.94
N VAL A 72 8.26 -11.80 -13.60
CA VAL A 72 6.84 -11.93 -13.22
C VAL A 72 6.70 -12.54 -11.83
N LEU A 73 7.48 -13.58 -11.51
CA LEU A 73 7.47 -14.23 -10.21
C LEU A 73 7.95 -13.29 -9.09
N GLU A 74 9.00 -12.50 -9.35
CA GLU A 74 9.48 -11.45 -8.44
C GLU A 74 8.40 -10.41 -8.15
N MET A 75 7.67 -9.96 -9.18
CA MET A 75 6.60 -8.99 -9.00
C MET A 75 5.47 -9.55 -8.13
N ASN A 76 5.10 -10.82 -8.32
CA ASN A 76 4.12 -11.48 -7.46
C ASN A 76 4.60 -11.58 -6.01
N ASP A 77 5.86 -11.95 -5.77
CA ASP A 77 6.44 -11.99 -4.43
C ASP A 77 6.46 -10.60 -3.78
N LEU A 78 6.79 -9.54 -4.53
CA LEU A 78 6.81 -8.16 -4.04
C LEU A 78 5.42 -7.67 -3.64
N VAL A 79 4.38 -8.00 -4.41
CA VAL A 79 2.99 -7.67 -4.08
C VAL A 79 2.59 -8.33 -2.75
N ILE A 80 2.90 -9.62 -2.58
CA ILE A 80 2.60 -10.33 -1.33
C ILE A 80 3.40 -9.75 -0.17
N MET A 81 4.69 -9.46 -0.38
CA MET A 81 5.54 -8.82 0.61
C MET A 81 4.92 -7.50 1.08
N MET A 82 4.50 -6.64 0.15
CA MET A 82 3.86 -5.37 0.50
C MET A 82 2.59 -5.58 1.31
N PHE A 83 1.71 -6.48 0.89
CA PHE A 83 0.46 -6.77 1.57
C PHE A 83 0.68 -7.33 3.00
N GLU A 84 1.61 -8.27 3.16
CA GLU A 84 1.96 -8.84 4.47
C GLU A 84 2.46 -7.75 5.43
N LEU A 85 3.35 -6.87 4.96
CA LEU A 85 3.99 -5.84 5.77
C LEU A 85 3.04 -4.71 6.21
N GLU A 86 1.82 -4.62 5.66
CA GLU A 86 0.78 -3.72 6.19
C GLU A 86 0.26 -4.18 7.56
N ASN A 87 0.41 -5.48 7.90
CA ASN A 87 0.06 -5.98 9.22
C ASN A 87 1.14 -5.63 10.26
N VAL A 88 1.03 -4.44 10.84
CA VAL A 88 1.96 -3.91 11.85
C VAL A 88 2.06 -4.79 13.10
N THR A 89 1.01 -5.55 13.44
CA THR A 89 1.04 -6.47 14.59
C THR A 89 1.84 -7.73 14.32
N LYS A 90 1.79 -8.25 13.09
CA LYS A 90 2.56 -9.42 12.64
C LYS A 90 4.01 -9.06 12.32
N TYR A 91 4.25 -7.85 11.81
CA TYR A 91 5.57 -7.36 11.39
C TYR A 91 5.95 -6.02 12.05
N PRO A 92 6.10 -5.96 13.38
CA PRO A 92 6.35 -4.71 14.09
C PRO A 92 7.66 -4.01 13.71
N ILE A 93 8.67 -4.71 13.20
CA ILE A 93 9.93 -4.12 12.73
C ILE A 93 9.85 -3.83 11.23
N LEU A 94 9.54 -4.83 10.40
CA LEU A 94 9.60 -4.71 8.94
C LEU A 94 8.57 -3.71 8.39
N SER A 95 7.37 -3.62 8.99
CA SER A 95 6.37 -2.60 8.62
C SER A 95 6.90 -1.17 8.79
N GLN A 96 7.81 -0.95 9.76
CA GLN A 96 8.46 0.35 9.93
C GLN A 96 9.52 0.63 8.87
N LEU A 97 9.96 -0.35 8.08
CA LEU A 97 10.93 -0.11 7.00
C LEU A 97 10.26 0.32 5.69
N ILE A 98 8.93 0.23 5.60
CA ILE A 98 8.17 0.74 4.46
C ILE A 98 8.39 2.26 4.33
N ILE A 99 8.76 2.67 3.11
CA ILE A 99 8.86 4.08 2.71
C ILE A 99 7.77 4.33 1.70
N LEU A 100 6.76 5.11 2.11
CA LEU A 100 5.68 5.51 1.22
C LEU A 100 6.14 6.61 0.25
N PRO A 101 5.51 6.74 -0.93
CA PRO A 101 5.78 7.82 -1.86
C PRO A 101 5.60 9.19 -1.19
N THR A 102 6.49 10.14 -1.47
CA THR A 102 6.41 11.48 -0.86
C THR A 102 5.10 12.19 -1.19
N LEU A 103 4.50 12.82 -0.19
CA LEU A 103 3.30 13.64 -0.35
C LEU A 103 3.64 15.03 -0.88
N LEU A 104 2.68 15.63 -1.58
CA LEU A 104 2.69 17.08 -1.80
C LEU A 104 2.50 17.79 -0.46
N PHE A 105 3.09 18.99 -0.31
CA PHE A 105 3.05 19.76 0.94
C PHE A 105 1.61 19.94 1.47
N LYS A 106 0.66 20.32 0.61
CA LYS A 106 -0.76 20.50 0.98
C LYS A 106 -1.45 19.18 1.37
N THR A 107 -1.09 18.09 0.72
CA THR A 107 -1.58 16.75 1.09
C THR A 107 -1.02 16.31 2.44
N GLU A 108 0.24 16.64 2.74
CA GLU A 108 0.84 16.41 4.06
C GLU A 108 0.17 17.25 5.17
N GLU A 109 -0.13 18.53 4.91
CA GLU A 109 -0.93 19.36 5.83
C GLU A 109 -2.31 18.74 6.10
N THR A 110 -2.95 18.22 5.05
CA THR A 110 -4.24 17.52 5.13
C THR A 110 -4.14 16.28 6.02
N TYR A 111 -3.14 15.43 5.78
CA TYR A 111 -2.91 14.22 6.56
C TYR A 111 -2.68 14.48 8.04
N ASN A 112 -1.85 15.48 8.34
CA ASN A 112 -1.58 15.90 9.72
C ASN A 112 -2.84 16.44 10.41
N GLY A 113 -3.71 17.14 9.68
CA GLY A 113 -4.99 17.60 10.21
C GLY A 113 -5.99 16.46 10.45
N ILE A 114 -6.05 15.46 9.57
CA ILE A 114 -6.87 14.25 9.77
C ILE A 114 -6.45 13.51 11.04
N LYS A 115 -5.13 13.34 11.26
CA LYS A 115 -4.60 12.73 12.49
C LYS A 115 -4.98 13.47 13.77
N LYS A 116 -5.27 14.77 13.66
CA LYS A 116 -5.75 15.61 14.77
C LYS A 116 -7.28 15.63 14.90
N GLY A 117 -8.00 14.85 14.08
CA GLY A 117 -9.46 14.78 14.10
C GLY A 117 -10.17 15.96 13.44
N LEU A 118 -9.50 16.72 12.57
CA LEU A 118 -10.13 17.85 11.87
C LEU A 118 -11.10 17.37 10.78
N SER A 119 -12.25 18.05 10.67
CA SER A 119 -13.23 17.83 9.61
C SER A 119 -12.79 18.42 8.26
N PHE A 120 -13.42 18.00 7.17
CA PHE A 120 -13.13 18.48 5.80
C PHE A 120 -13.29 20.00 5.69
N LYS A 121 -14.34 20.55 6.30
CA LYS A 121 -14.57 22.00 6.31
C LYS A 121 -13.47 22.75 7.06
N GLN A 122 -12.99 22.21 8.18
CA GLN A 122 -11.88 22.79 8.93
C GLN A 122 -10.57 22.73 8.13
N LEU A 123 -10.28 21.60 7.47
CA LEU A 123 -9.10 21.42 6.62
C LEU A 123 -9.11 22.40 5.44
N ALA A 124 -10.25 22.52 4.75
CA ALA A 124 -10.43 23.44 3.63
C ALA A 124 -10.22 24.89 4.06
N LYS A 125 -10.79 25.29 5.20
CA LYS A 125 -10.61 26.63 5.78
C LYS A 125 -9.17 26.89 6.19
N MET A 126 -8.52 25.94 6.87
CA MET A 126 -7.13 26.05 7.34
C MET A 126 -6.16 26.25 6.18
N GLN A 127 -6.38 25.56 5.05
CA GLN A 127 -5.52 25.64 3.88
C GLN A 127 -5.94 26.71 2.86
N ASN A 128 -7.05 27.40 3.10
CA ASN A 128 -7.67 28.37 2.19
C ASN A 128 -7.94 27.78 0.79
N VAL A 129 -8.55 26.60 0.75
CA VAL A 129 -8.92 25.89 -0.49
C VAL A 129 -10.39 25.47 -0.48
N LYS A 130 -10.90 25.05 -1.63
CA LYS A 130 -12.27 24.52 -1.74
C LYS A 130 -12.36 23.10 -1.16
N PRO A 131 -13.53 22.65 -0.67
CA PRO A 131 -13.68 21.29 -0.13
C PRO A 131 -13.27 20.17 -1.09
N ASN A 132 -13.54 20.32 -2.39
CA ASN A 132 -13.14 19.34 -3.41
C ASN A 132 -11.61 19.21 -3.53
N THR A 133 -10.83 20.25 -3.21
CA THR A 133 -9.37 20.16 -3.17
C THR A 133 -8.91 19.27 -2.00
N ILE A 134 -9.59 19.33 -0.85
CA ILE A 134 -9.32 18.43 0.28
C ILE A 134 -9.69 16.99 -0.07
N GLU A 135 -10.80 16.78 -0.77
CA GLU A 135 -11.16 15.46 -1.30
C GLU A 135 -10.03 14.89 -2.18
N ASP A 136 -9.50 15.66 -3.13
CA ASP A 136 -8.40 15.22 -4.00
C ASP A 136 -7.12 14.90 -3.19
N HIS A 137 -6.79 15.68 -2.15
CA HIS A 137 -5.68 15.34 -1.24
C HIS A 137 -5.92 14.00 -0.54
N ILE A 138 -7.15 13.72 -0.10
CA ILE A 138 -7.49 12.46 0.57
C ILE A 138 -7.38 11.28 -0.39
N LEU A 139 -7.82 11.44 -1.65
CA LEU A 139 -7.62 10.42 -2.67
C LEU A 139 -6.13 10.13 -2.89
N GLU A 140 -5.26 11.17 -2.92
CA GLU A 140 -3.80 10.98 -2.98
C GLU A 140 -3.29 10.16 -1.77
N LEU A 141 -3.80 10.42 -0.57
CA LEU A 141 -3.41 9.67 0.64
C LEU A 141 -3.75 8.18 0.54
N PHE A 142 -4.92 7.83 -0.01
CA PHE A 142 -5.29 6.43 -0.28
C PHE A 142 -4.41 5.83 -1.38
N ILE A 143 -4.23 6.53 -2.51
CA ILE A 143 -3.37 6.08 -3.62
C ILE A 143 -1.95 5.77 -3.13
N LYS A 144 -1.40 6.60 -2.24
CA LYS A 144 -0.04 6.47 -1.70
C LYS A 144 0.07 5.60 -0.45
N GLY A 145 -1.02 4.98 0.02
CA GLY A 145 -1.01 4.06 1.16
C GLY A 145 -0.88 4.72 2.54
N TYR A 146 -1.15 6.02 2.65
CA TYR A 146 -1.18 6.73 3.95
C TYR A 146 -2.50 6.52 4.71
N LEU A 147 -3.56 6.13 4.00
CA LEU A 147 -4.87 5.76 4.52
C LEU A 147 -5.32 4.44 3.90
N SER A 148 -6.01 3.62 4.70
CA SER A 148 -6.56 2.31 4.29
C SER A 148 -7.98 2.05 4.81
N HIS A 149 -8.54 2.97 5.61
CA HIS A 149 -9.84 2.78 6.26
C HIS A 149 -10.95 3.48 5.47
N TYR A 150 -11.40 2.84 4.40
CA TYR A 150 -12.39 3.36 3.44
C TYR A 150 -13.74 3.69 4.07
N ASP A 151 -14.20 2.88 5.04
CA ASP A 151 -15.50 3.05 5.71
C ASP A 151 -15.63 4.38 6.47
N THR A 152 -14.52 5.07 6.75
CA THR A 152 -14.52 6.41 7.37
C THR A 152 -15.06 7.48 6.41
N PHE A 153 -15.03 7.22 5.11
CA PHE A 153 -15.24 8.21 4.05
C PHE A 153 -16.39 7.85 3.11
N ILE A 154 -16.92 6.64 3.21
CA ILE A 154 -18.01 6.13 2.36
C ILE A 154 -19.26 5.97 3.21
N ASN A 155 -20.30 6.75 2.91
CA ASN A 155 -21.56 6.68 3.66
C ASN A 155 -22.42 5.50 3.22
N GLU A 156 -22.42 5.19 1.92
CA GLU A 156 -23.19 4.09 1.34
C GLU A 156 -22.45 2.77 1.52
N LYS A 157 -22.77 2.04 2.59
CA LYS A 157 -22.12 0.75 2.91
C LYS A 157 -22.44 -0.38 1.93
N SER A 158 -23.45 -0.21 1.06
CA SER A 158 -23.78 -1.17 0.00
C SER A 158 -23.09 -0.84 -1.33
N TYR A 159 -21.82 -0.43 -1.29
CA TYR A 159 -21.04 -0.09 -2.48
C TYR A 159 -20.63 -1.29 -3.34
N LYS A 160 -20.94 -2.53 -2.92
CA LYS A 160 -20.62 -3.75 -3.68
C LYS A 160 -21.24 -3.75 -5.08
N HIS A 161 -22.49 -3.30 -5.22
CA HIS A 161 -23.12 -3.16 -6.53
C HIS A 161 -22.39 -2.19 -7.46
N PHE A 162 -21.81 -1.12 -6.88
CA PHE A 162 -20.95 -0.21 -7.64
C PHE A 162 -19.68 -0.91 -8.10
N LEU A 163 -18.99 -1.65 -7.22
CA LEU A 163 -17.76 -2.36 -7.57
C LEU A 163 -18.00 -3.39 -8.69
N SER A 164 -19.05 -4.22 -8.60
CA SER A 164 -19.41 -5.15 -9.67
C SER A 164 -19.60 -4.44 -11.02
N TYR A 165 -20.35 -3.34 -11.02
CA TYR A 165 -20.58 -2.57 -12.24
C TYR A 165 -19.29 -1.93 -12.80
N TYR A 166 -18.45 -1.39 -11.93
CA TYR A 166 -17.17 -0.80 -12.30
C TYR A 166 -16.27 -1.81 -13.02
N VAL A 167 -16.22 -3.06 -12.55
CA VAL A 167 -15.42 -4.13 -13.16
C VAL A 167 -15.90 -4.45 -14.57
N GLU A 168 -17.20 -4.53 -14.80
CA GLU A 168 -17.79 -4.81 -16.10
C GLU A 168 -17.67 -3.63 -17.09
N ASN A 169 -17.56 -2.41 -16.57
CA ASN A 169 -17.64 -1.18 -17.36
C ASN A 169 -16.43 -0.27 -17.14
N ARG A 170 -15.25 -0.88 -17.00
CA ARG A 170 -13.99 -0.13 -16.84
C ARG A 170 -13.83 0.91 -17.95
N SER A 171 -13.17 2.01 -17.61
CA SER A 171 -12.89 3.14 -18.52
C SER A 171 -14.10 4.00 -18.93
N GLU A 172 -15.28 3.79 -18.34
CA GLU A 172 -16.37 4.76 -18.47
C GLU A 172 -16.03 6.14 -17.87
N ARG A 173 -16.70 7.18 -18.36
CA ARG A 173 -16.57 8.53 -17.81
C ARG A 173 -17.18 8.58 -16.41
N LEU A 174 -16.55 9.32 -15.50
CA LEU A 174 -16.99 9.44 -14.10
C LEU A 174 -18.47 9.87 -13.95
N ARG A 175 -18.96 10.69 -14.89
CA ARG A 175 -20.36 11.13 -14.94
C ARG A 175 -21.34 9.95 -15.10
N ASN A 176 -20.99 8.95 -15.90
CA ASN A 176 -21.87 7.80 -16.16
C ASN A 176 -22.06 6.96 -14.89
N TYR A 177 -20.96 6.73 -14.14
CA TYR A 177 -21.05 6.10 -12.83
C TYR A 177 -21.96 6.89 -11.87
N LYS A 178 -21.85 8.23 -11.87
CA LYS A 178 -22.70 9.07 -11.01
C LYS A 178 -24.17 9.02 -11.41
N GLU A 179 -24.47 8.94 -12.70
CA GLU A 179 -25.85 8.81 -13.21
C GLU A 179 -26.46 7.46 -12.80
N LYS A 180 -25.68 6.36 -12.86
CA LYS A 180 -26.16 5.02 -12.47
C LYS A 180 -26.23 4.81 -10.95
N PHE A 181 -25.33 5.45 -10.20
CA PHE A 181 -25.25 5.35 -8.73
C PHE A 181 -25.48 6.72 -8.07
N PRO A 182 -26.71 7.26 -8.12
CA PRO A 182 -26.99 8.64 -7.69
C PRO A 182 -26.79 8.86 -6.19
N LYS A 183 -26.80 7.80 -5.37
CA LYS A 183 -26.52 7.90 -3.92
C LYS A 183 -25.06 8.18 -3.60
N LEU A 184 -24.12 7.74 -4.44
CA LEU A 184 -22.69 7.97 -4.24
C LEU A 184 -22.31 9.35 -4.76
N ASN A 185 -21.66 10.17 -3.95
CA ASN A 185 -21.07 11.41 -4.45
C ASN A 185 -19.81 11.14 -5.29
N TYR A 186 -19.32 12.14 -6.03
CA TYR A 186 -18.16 11.97 -6.90
C TYR A 186 -16.89 11.55 -6.16
N PHE A 187 -16.69 12.01 -4.93
CA PHE A 187 -15.56 11.62 -4.09
C PHE A 187 -15.65 10.14 -3.68
N GLU A 188 -16.82 9.69 -3.23
CA GLU A 188 -17.06 8.28 -2.88
C GLU A 188 -16.83 7.36 -4.09
N ILE A 189 -17.31 7.74 -5.28
CA ILE A 189 -17.08 6.97 -6.52
C ILE A 189 -15.57 6.84 -6.80
N LYS A 190 -14.83 7.95 -6.78
CA LYS A 190 -13.37 7.93 -7.00
C LYS A 190 -12.66 7.08 -5.95
N LEU A 191 -13.06 7.21 -4.69
CA LEU A 191 -12.46 6.49 -3.57
C LEU A 191 -12.69 4.98 -3.69
N LEU A 192 -13.89 4.56 -4.10
CA LEU A 192 -14.20 3.14 -4.36
C LEU A 192 -13.38 2.57 -5.51
N ILE A 193 -13.22 3.34 -6.59
CA ILE A 193 -12.34 2.95 -7.72
C ILE A 193 -10.90 2.76 -7.22
N ILE A 194 -10.37 3.70 -6.44
CA ILE A 194 -9.03 3.60 -5.86
C ILE A 194 -8.91 2.36 -4.98
N GLY A 195 -9.88 2.11 -4.10
CA GLY A 195 -9.86 0.94 -3.23
C GLY A 195 -9.85 -0.37 -4.01
N TYR A 196 -10.61 -0.45 -5.10
CA TYR A 196 -10.60 -1.62 -5.97
C TYR A 196 -9.29 -1.78 -6.75
N GLU A 197 -8.76 -0.73 -7.39
CA GLU A 197 -7.51 -0.81 -8.15
C GLU A 197 -6.28 -1.07 -7.27
N ARG A 198 -6.35 -0.69 -5.98
CA ARG A 198 -5.32 -1.04 -4.99
C ARG A 198 -5.43 -2.49 -4.48
N GLY A 199 -6.56 -3.17 -4.73
CA GLY A 199 -6.86 -4.48 -4.16
C GLY A 199 -7.32 -4.44 -2.70
N ASP A 200 -7.57 -3.24 -2.15
CA ASP A 200 -8.05 -3.06 -0.78
C ASP A 200 -9.55 -3.39 -0.66
N LEU A 201 -10.31 -3.21 -1.76
CA LEU A 201 -11.73 -3.51 -1.85
C LEU A 201 -11.99 -4.54 -2.96
N ASN A 202 -12.81 -5.54 -2.66
CA ASN A 202 -13.10 -6.64 -3.59
C ASN A 202 -14.62 -6.81 -3.80
N VAL A 203 -14.97 -7.44 -4.91
CA VAL A 203 -16.37 -7.79 -5.23
C VAL A 203 -16.85 -9.02 -4.43
N ALA A 204 -15.93 -9.90 -4.03
CA ALA A 204 -16.21 -11.11 -3.26
C ALA A 204 -16.18 -10.86 -1.74
N SER A 205 -16.91 -11.71 -1.00
CA SER A 205 -16.95 -11.73 0.48
C SER A 205 -15.83 -12.58 1.04
#